data_AF-A0A848QJM0-F1
#
_entry.id   AF-A0A848QJM0-F1
#
_cell.length_a   1.000
_cell.length_b   1.000
_cell.length_c   1.000
_cell.angle_alpha   90.00
_cell.angle_beta   90.00
_cell.angle_gamma   90.00
#
_symmetry.space_group_name_H-M   'P 1'
#
loop_
_entity.id
_entity.type
_entity.pdbx_description
1 polymer ?
#
loop_
_entity_poly.entity_id
_entity_poly.type
_entity_poly.pdbx_seq_one_letter_code
_entity_poly.pdbx_strand_id
1 'polypeptide(L)' 'MTDPEKKPSEPGRARALLSTADFKLLRTALASHAKTTDDREELAKINALHHRLGTYS' A
#
# COMPACT_ATOMS: atom_id res chain seq x y z
N MET A 1 10.97 41.03 -18.75
CA MET A 1 11.71 39.77 -18.65
C MET A 1 11.14 39.04 -17.43
N THR A 2 10.36 37.99 -17.66
CA THR A 2 9.63 37.23 -16.62
C THR A 2 10.43 36.04 -16.16
N ASP A 3 10.69 35.91 -14.86
CA ASP A 3 11.03 34.64 -14.22
C ASP A 3 10.49 34.63 -12.78
N PRO A 4 9.37 33.95 -12.49
CA PRO A 4 9.00 33.65 -11.12
C PRO A 4 9.89 32.52 -10.61
N GLU A 5 10.73 32.83 -9.62
CA GLU A 5 11.57 31.87 -8.89
C GLU A 5 10.75 30.65 -8.48
N LYS A 6 11.10 29.51 -9.07
CA LYS A 6 10.53 28.19 -8.75
C LYS A 6 10.94 27.82 -7.33
N LYS A 7 10.11 28.17 -6.35
CA LYS A 7 10.25 27.68 -4.97
C LYS A 7 10.35 26.14 -5.01
N PRO A 8 11.39 25.53 -4.40
CA PRO A 8 11.46 24.09 -4.30
C PRO A 8 10.24 23.63 -3.50
N SER A 9 9.40 22.80 -4.14
CA SER A 9 8.25 22.19 -3.49
C SER A 9 8.78 21.38 -2.32
N GLU A 10 8.54 21.85 -1.09
CA GLU A 10 8.91 21.12 0.11
C GLU A 10 8.37 19.69 -0.02
N PRO A 11 9.18 18.65 0.25
CA PRO A 11 8.70 17.28 0.17
C PRO A 11 7.51 17.16 1.13
N GLY A 12 6.31 17.00 0.56
CA GLY A 12 5.08 16.90 1.33
C GLY A 12 5.25 15.85 2.41
N ARG A 13 4.86 16.20 3.65
CA ARG A 13 4.94 15.37 4.88
C ARG A 13 5.08 13.89 4.52
N ALA A 14 6.23 13.31 4.83
CA ALA A 14 6.50 11.90 4.62
C ALA A 14 5.30 11.11 5.13
N ARG A 15 4.46 10.63 4.20
CA ARG A 15 3.39 9.68 4.52
C ARG A 15 4.10 8.54 5.23
N ALA A 16 3.60 8.09 6.37
CA ALA A 16 4.17 6.96 7.11
C ALA A 16 4.56 5.88 6.10
N LEU A 17 5.86 5.76 5.84
CA LEU A 17 6.38 4.81 4.88
C LEU A 17 6.28 3.50 5.63
N LEU A 18 5.18 2.77 5.41
CA LEU A 18 5.15 1.37 5.80
C LEU A 18 6.45 0.74 5.29
N SER A 19 7.20 0.15 6.20
CA SER A 19 8.43 -0.52 5.84
C SER A 19 8.11 -1.76 4.99
N THR A 20 9.11 -2.28 4.28
CA THR A 20 8.98 -3.57 3.58
C THR A 20 8.63 -4.72 4.53
N ALA A 21 8.97 -4.60 5.82
CA ALA A 21 8.56 -5.54 6.86
C ALA A 21 7.07 -5.42 7.20
N ASP A 22 6.54 -4.21 7.29
CA ASP A 22 5.11 -3.98 7.54
C ASP A 22 4.24 -4.54 6.40
N PHE A 23 4.69 -4.40 5.15
CA PHE A 23 4.00 -4.99 4.01
C PHE A 23 3.99 -6.52 4.03
N LYS A 24 5.03 -7.17 4.57
CA LYS A 24 5.03 -8.63 4.80
C LYS A 24 4.03 -9.02 5.88
N LEU A 25 3.94 -8.25 6.96
CA LEU A 25 2.95 -8.46 8.03
C LEU A 25 1.52 -8.31 7.49
N LEU A 26 1.23 -7.28 6.71
CA LEU A 26 -0.07 -7.07 6.08
C LEU A 26 -0.47 -8.22 5.14
N ARG A 27 0.46 -8.72 4.32
CA ARG A 27 0.20 -9.90 3.47
C ARG A 27 -0.15 -11.14 4.29
N THR A 28 0.56 -11.35 5.40
CA THR A 28 0.32 -12.49 6.29
C THR A 28 -1.06 -12.39 6.95
N ALA A 29 -1.45 -11.19 7.39
CA ALA A 29 -2.77 -10.93 7.97
C ALA A 29 -3.90 -11.18 6.94
N LEU A 30 -3.74 -10.68 5.71
CA LEU A 30 -4.70 -10.92 4.62
C LEU A 30 -4.81 -12.40 4.26
N ALA A 31 -3.70 -13.13 4.20
CA ALA A 31 -3.69 -14.57 3.94
C ALA A 31 -4.37 -15.37 5.06
N SER A 32 -4.19 -14.96 6.32
CA SER A 32 -4.88 -15.58 7.45
C SER A 32 -6.39 -15.27 7.41
N HIS A 33 -6.76 -14.05 7.06
CA HIS A 33 -8.16 -13.64 6.98
C HIS A 33 -8.89 -14.34 5.83
N ALA A 34 -8.24 -14.49 4.66
CA ALA A 34 -8.80 -15.25 3.54
C ALA A 34 -9.15 -16.71 3.88
N LYS A 35 -8.46 -17.33 4.85
CA LYS A 35 -8.79 -18.71 5.29
C LYS A 35 -10.06 -18.79 6.13
N THR A 36 -10.45 -17.66 6.74
CA THR A 36 -11.63 -17.57 7.62
C THR A 36 -12.84 -16.93 6.95
N THR A 37 -12.65 -16.35 5.75
CA THR A 37 -13.69 -15.67 5.00
C THR A 37 -14.31 -16.62 3.98
N ASP A 38 -15.60 -16.91 4.12
CA ASP A 38 -16.39 -17.71 3.16
C ASP A 38 -17.03 -16.88 2.05
N ASP A 39 -17.02 -15.55 2.17
CA ASP A 39 -17.59 -14.66 1.16
C ASP A 39 -16.65 -14.55 -0.06
N ARG A 40 -17.18 -14.98 -1.21
CA ARG A 40 -16.49 -14.99 -2.50
C ARG A 40 -16.14 -13.59 -3.00
N GLU A 41 -16.94 -12.57 -2.71
CA GLU A 41 -16.65 -11.18 -3.06
C GLU A 41 -15.55 -10.59 -2.17
N GLU A 42 -15.56 -10.90 -0.88
CA GLU A 42 -14.49 -10.48 0.03
C GLU A 42 -13.16 -11.15 -0.31
N LEU A 43 -13.18 -12.44 -0.64
CA LEU A 43 -11.98 -13.15 -1.10
C LEU A 43 -11.37 -12.50 -2.35
N ALA A 44 -12.20 -12.05 -3.30
CA ALA A 44 -11.71 -11.32 -4.47
C ALA A 44 -11.03 -9.99 -4.10
N LYS A 45 -11.62 -9.23 -3.15
CA LYS A 45 -11.02 -7.99 -2.63
C LYS A 45 -9.71 -8.26 -1.90
N ILE A 46 -9.65 -9.28 -1.05
CA ILE A 46 -8.46 -9.69 -0.29
C ILE A 46 -7.33 -10.09 -1.26
N ASN A 47 -7.63 -10.89 -2.28
CA ASN A 47 -6.64 -11.27 -3.29
C ASN A 47 -6.12 -10.06 -4.07
N ALA A 48 -6.99 -9.14 -4.50
CA ALA A 48 -6.58 -7.92 -5.18
C ALA A 48 -5.67 -7.04 -4.31
N LEU A 49 -5.99 -6.91 -3.01
CA LEU A 49 -5.15 -6.23 -2.02
C LEU A 49 -3.80 -6.93 -1.84
N HIS A 50 -3.81 -8.24 -1.66
CA HIS A 50 -2.60 -9.04 -1.49
C HIS A 50 -1.63 -8.89 -2.67
N HIS A 51 -2.16 -8.89 -3.91
CA HIS A 51 -1.35 -8.64 -5.11
C HIS A 51 -0.79 -7.22 -5.17
N ARG A 52 -1.58 -6.18 -4.86
CA ARG A 52 -1.11 -4.79 -4.81
C ARG A 52 -0.01 -4.55 -3.78
N LEU A 53 -0.02 -5.31 -2.69
CA LEU A 53 1.02 -5.28 -1.65
C LEU A 53 2.26 -6.11 -2.02
N GLY A 54 2.14 -7.05 -2.97
CA GLY A 54 3.25 -7.87 -3.47
C GLY A 54 4.12 -7.17 -4.53
N THR A 55 3.64 -6.09 -5.15
CA THR A 55 4.35 -5.36 -6.22
C THR A 55 5.46 -4.45 -5.73
N TYR A 56 5.58 -4.22 -4.41
CA TYR A 56 6.71 -3.53 -3.81
C TYR A 56 7.84 -4.54 -3.53
N SER A 57 8.55 -4.94 -4.59
CA SER A 57 9.84 -5.62 -4.53
C SER A 57 10.90 -4.79 -5.23
#